data_AF-F4WVM7-F1
#
_entry.id   AF-F4WVM7-F1
#
_cell.length_a   1.000
_cell.length_b   1.000
_cell.length_c   1.000
_cell.angle_alpha   90.00
_cell.angle_beta   90.00
_cell.angle_gamma   90.00
#
_symmetry.space_group_name_H-M   'P 1'
#
loop_
_entity.id
_entity.type
_entity.pdbx_description
1 polymer ?
#
loop_
_entity_poly.entity_id
_entity_poly.type
_entity_poly.pdbx_seq_one_letter_code
_entity_poly.pdbx_strand_id
1 'polypeptide(L)'
;MTNISIFSLDPFIFLQRITVESANLIGSVEKNFSPIGPSFTVYNAVQEPLCNIYGPFTCDCCMFKEAQFQIVSLDGSRQVASLIHQWDHFAVDYILLLTFPVDTDVRLKSLLLGASFLIEYLYFHRIRRASRR
;
A
#
# COMPACT_ATOMS: atom_id res chain seq x y z
N MET A 1 -5.04 5.97 25.50
CA MET A 1 -4.06 6.16 24.42
C MET A 1 -4.01 4.88 23.64
N THR A 2 -4.58 4.83 22.43
CA THR A 2 -4.56 3.63 21.60
C THR A 2 -3.31 3.71 20.73
N ASN A 3 -2.34 2.84 20.98
CA ASN A 3 -1.11 2.79 20.20
C ASN A 3 -1.39 2.13 18.84
N ILE A 4 -0.97 2.79 17.76
CA ILE A 4 -0.88 2.15 16.44
C ILE A 4 0.48 1.46 16.40
N SER A 5 0.50 0.15 16.55
CA SER A 5 1.73 -0.65 16.54
C SER A 5 2.06 -1.07 15.12
N ILE A 6 3.02 -0.38 14.48
CA ILE A 6 3.57 -0.79 13.18
C ILE A 6 4.73 -1.75 13.46
N PHE A 7 4.48 -3.05 13.40
CA PHE A 7 5.55 -4.06 13.49
C PHE A 7 6.16 -4.30 12.10
N SER A 8 7.49 -4.15 12.00
CA SER A 8 8.33 -4.55 10.86
C SER A 8 9.65 -5.04 11.48
N LEU A 9 10.35 -6.10 11.06
CA LEU A 9 10.69 -6.61 9.72
C LEU A 9 11.05 -8.10 9.84
N ASP A 10 10.55 -8.95 8.93
CA ASP A 10 11.17 -10.26 8.70
C ASP A 10 12.48 -10.06 7.89
N PRO A 11 13.58 -10.76 8.19
CA PRO A 11 14.88 -10.56 7.54
C PRO A 11 14.94 -11.01 6.07
N PHE A 12 13.87 -11.56 5.52
CA PHE A 12 13.77 -11.92 4.10
C PHE A 12 13.22 -10.75 3.28
N ILE A 13 14.10 -10.14 2.47
CA ILE A 13 13.94 -8.93 1.64
C ILE A 13 12.69 -8.90 0.70
N PHE A 14 11.96 -10.02 0.55
CA PHE A 14 10.90 -10.18 -0.45
C PHE A 14 9.47 -10.06 0.08
N LEU A 15 9.24 -10.24 1.38
CA LEU A 15 7.89 -10.20 1.96
C LEU A 15 7.75 -8.96 2.84
N GLN A 16 7.00 -7.99 2.35
CA GLN A 16 6.77 -6.72 3.04
C GLN A 16 5.30 -6.64 3.43
N ARG A 17 5.05 -6.59 4.73
CA ARG A 17 3.71 -6.63 5.33
C ARG A 17 3.56 -5.50 6.33
N ILE A 18 2.36 -4.95 6.42
CA ILE A 18 1.93 -4.07 7.50
C ILE A 18 0.64 -4.62 8.11
N THR A 19 0.59 -4.68 9.43
CA THR A 19 -0.60 -5.06 10.19
C THR A 19 -1.26 -3.80 10.73
N VAL A 20 -2.59 -3.75 10.66
CA VAL A 20 -3.39 -2.62 11.16
C VAL A 20 -4.23 -3.10 12.33
N GLU A 21 -4.05 -2.45 13.48
CA GLU A 21 -4.69 -2.80 14.74
C GLU A 21 -5.19 -1.53 15.46
N SER A 22 -6.19 -1.71 16.30
CA SER A 22 -6.64 -0.69 17.25
C SER A 22 -6.72 -1.33 18.65
N ALA A 23 -7.91 -1.58 19.19
CA ALA A 23 -8.08 -2.47 20.34
C ALA A 23 -8.00 -3.95 19.96
N ASN A 24 -8.37 -4.27 18.71
CA ASN A 24 -8.30 -5.60 18.12
C ASN A 24 -7.62 -5.51 16.75
N LEU A 25 -7.17 -6.66 16.24
CA LEU A 25 -6.67 -6.80 14.87
C LEU A 25 -7.78 -6.40 13.88
N ILE A 26 -7.45 -5.49 12.97
CA ILE A 26 -8.34 -5.09 11.86
C ILE A 26 -8.03 -5.95 10.63
N GLY A 27 -6.74 -6.16 10.35
CA GLY A 27 -6.26 -6.96 9.24
C GLY A 27 -4.82 -6.60 8.86
N SER A 28 -4.41 -6.95 7.65
CA SER A 28 -3.06 -6.66 7.15
C SER A 28 -3.02 -6.37 5.66
N VAL A 29 -1.95 -5.72 5.22
CA VAL A 29 -1.64 -5.53 3.81
C VAL A 29 -0.29 -6.15 3.53
N GLU A 30 -0.23 -6.99 2.50
CA GLU A 30 0.98 -7.75 2.15
C GLU A 30 1.37 -7.47 0.71
N LYS A 31 2.66 -7.28 0.47
CA LYS A 31 3.22 -7.17 -0.86
C LYS A 31 3.28 -8.56 -1.52
N ASN A 32 2.73 -8.66 -2.72
CA ASN A 32 2.82 -9.84 -3.56
C ASN A 32 4.13 -9.85 -4.35
N PHE A 33 4.63 -11.05 -4.64
CA PHE A 33 5.66 -11.21 -5.66
C PHE A 33 5.01 -11.16 -7.05
N SER A 34 5.36 -10.16 -7.85
CA SER A 34 4.78 -9.94 -9.18
C SER A 34 5.86 -9.53 -10.17
N PRO A 35 5.96 -10.17 -11.35
CA PRO A 35 6.93 -9.80 -12.39
C PRO A 35 6.50 -8.58 -13.20
N ILE A 36 5.23 -8.17 -13.13
CA ILE A 36 4.62 -7.16 -14.03
C ILE A 36 4.57 -5.78 -13.37
N GLY A 37 4.75 -5.71 -12.05
CA GLY A 37 4.76 -4.47 -11.28
C GLY A 37 4.30 -4.65 -9.84
N PRO A 38 4.34 -3.58 -9.03
CA PRO A 38 4.04 -3.65 -7.61
C PRO A 38 2.59 -4.08 -7.40
N SER A 39 2.40 -5.13 -6.62
CA SER A 39 1.09 -5.69 -6.30
C SER A 39 1.00 -5.98 -4.81
N PHE A 40 -0.18 -5.74 -4.23
CA PHE A 40 -0.46 -5.99 -2.81
C PHE A 40 -1.83 -6.62 -2.64
N THR A 41 -1.98 -7.39 -1.58
CA THR A 41 -3.26 -7.96 -1.17
C THR A 41 -3.64 -7.42 0.21
N VAL A 42 -4.89 -7.00 0.35
CA VAL A 42 -5.46 -6.54 1.62
C VAL A 42 -6.24 -7.69 2.24
N TYR A 43 -5.98 -7.98 3.51
CA TYR A 43 -6.59 -9.06 4.27
C TYR A 43 -7.35 -8.51 5.48
N ASN A 44 -8.44 -9.17 5.84
CA ASN A 44 -9.17 -8.90 7.08
C ASN A 44 -8.47 -9.54 8.30
N ALA A 45 -9.06 -9.39 9.48
CA ALA A 45 -8.51 -9.90 10.74
C ALA A 45 -8.36 -11.44 10.80
N VAL A 46 -9.10 -12.18 9.96
CA VAL A 46 -9.04 -13.64 9.89
C VAL A 46 -8.26 -14.15 8.66
N GLN A 47 -7.47 -13.27 8.03
CA GLN A 47 -6.65 -13.57 6.85
C GLN A 47 -7.44 -13.94 5.59
N GLU A 48 -8.69 -13.49 5.46
CA GLU A 48 -9.41 -13.57 4.20
C GLU A 48 -9.10 -12.32 3.35
N PRO A 49 -8.81 -12.48 2.06
CA PRO A 49 -8.51 -11.36 1.18
C PRO A 49 -9.78 -10.51 0.95
N LEU A 50 -9.61 -9.19 0.86
CA LEU A 50 -10.69 -8.20 0.66
C LEU A 50 -10.61 -7.52 -0.70
N CYS A 51 -9.40 -7.12 -1.12
CA CYS A 51 -9.15 -6.45 -2.39
C CYS A 51 -7.66 -6.54 -2.76
N ASN A 52 -7.37 -6.29 -4.04
CA ASN A 52 -6.02 -6.24 -4.58
C ASN A 52 -5.64 -4.82 -4.95
N ILE A 53 -4.35 -4.49 -4.81
CA ILE A 53 -3.78 -3.20 -5.19
C ILE A 53 -2.77 -3.45 -6.30
N TYR A 54 -2.92 -2.76 -7.42
CA TYR A 54 -2.02 -2.86 -8.57
C TYR A 54 -1.46 -1.48 -8.90
N GLY A 55 -0.14 -1.38 -8.92
CA GLY A 55 0.53 -0.19 -9.43
C GLY A 55 0.85 -0.29 -10.93
N PRO A 56 1.57 0.70 -11.47
CA PRO A 56 1.90 0.77 -12.88
C PRO A 56 2.71 -0.43 -13.38
N PHE A 57 2.47 -0.82 -14.64
CA PHE A 57 3.13 -1.94 -15.32
C PHE A 57 4.59 -1.65 -15.64
N THR A 58 5.44 -1.83 -14.65
CA THR A 58 6.85 -1.50 -14.72
C THR A 58 7.57 -2.43 -13.74
N CYS A 59 8.79 -2.83 -14.09
CA CYS A 59 9.57 -3.74 -13.26
C CYS A 59 9.62 -3.23 -11.81
N ASP A 60 9.52 -4.15 -10.85
CA ASP A 60 9.66 -3.89 -9.41
C ASP A 60 11.05 -3.28 -9.03
N CYS A 61 11.96 -3.26 -10.01
CA CYS A 61 13.27 -2.64 -9.98
C CYS A 61 13.30 -1.17 -10.45
N CYS A 62 12.29 -0.73 -11.20
CA CYS A 62 12.19 0.62 -11.73
C CYS A 62 11.60 1.56 -10.67
N MET A 63 12.25 2.72 -10.48
CA MET A 63 11.69 3.77 -9.63
C MET A 63 10.60 4.52 -10.39
N PHE A 64 9.51 4.84 -9.71
CA PHE A 64 8.49 5.75 -10.21
C PHE A 64 8.62 7.07 -9.44
N LYS A 65 8.81 8.19 -10.14
CA LYS A 65 8.68 9.51 -9.50
C LYS A 65 7.23 9.79 -9.13
N GLU A 66 6.31 9.30 -9.96
CA GLU A 66 4.87 9.40 -9.75
C GLU A 66 4.23 8.06 -10.11
N ALA A 67 3.26 7.62 -9.34
CA ALA A 67 2.63 6.33 -9.50
C ALA A 67 1.14 6.40 -9.16
N GLN A 68 0.31 5.77 -9.99
CA GLN A 68 -1.09 5.54 -9.71
C GLN A 68 -1.31 4.05 -9.43
N PHE A 69 -1.95 3.77 -8.30
CA PHE A 69 -2.35 2.43 -7.91
C PHE A 69 -3.87 2.32 -7.97
N GLN A 70 -4.34 1.26 -8.60
CA GLN A 70 -5.74 0.88 -8.64
C GLN A 70 -6.00 -0.16 -7.56
N ILE A 71 -7.04 0.08 -6.76
CA ILE A 71 -7.48 -0.85 -5.73
C ILE A 71 -8.76 -1.48 -6.27
N VAL A 72 -8.75 -2.78 -6.51
CA VAL A 72 -9.83 -3.51 -7.20
C VAL A 72 -10.36 -4.65 -6.35
N SER A 73 -11.61 -5.03 -6.56
CA SER A 73 -12.21 -6.21 -5.92
C SER A 73 -11.46 -7.49 -6.28
N LEU A 74 -11.66 -8.55 -5.49
CA LEU A 74 -10.96 -9.84 -5.67
C LEU A 74 -11.24 -10.50 -7.03
N ASP A 75 -12.45 -10.33 -7.54
CA ASP A 75 -12.88 -10.79 -8.86
C ASP A 75 -12.41 -9.86 -10.00
N GLY A 76 -11.76 -8.74 -9.67
CA GLY A 76 -11.28 -7.74 -10.63
C GLY A 76 -12.40 -6.97 -11.35
N SER A 77 -13.66 -7.15 -10.97
CA SER A 77 -14.81 -6.59 -11.71
C SER A 77 -15.01 -5.10 -11.48
N ARG A 78 -14.58 -4.57 -10.32
CA ARG A 78 -14.79 -3.18 -9.93
C ARG A 78 -13.57 -2.57 -9.26
N GLN A 79 -13.34 -1.30 -9.55
CA GLN A 79 -12.43 -0.47 -8.77
C GLN A 79 -13.12 -0.03 -7.48
N VAL A 80 -12.46 -0.25 -6.34
CA VAL A 80 -12.99 0.09 -5.01
C VAL A 80 -12.38 1.36 -4.44
N ALA A 81 -11.16 1.70 -4.86
CA ALA A 81 -10.44 2.89 -4.44
C ALA A 81 -9.29 3.19 -5.41
N SER A 82 -8.63 4.33 -5.24
CA SER A 82 -7.40 4.68 -5.92
C SER A 82 -6.40 5.29 -4.95
N LEU A 83 -5.12 5.09 -5.24
CA LEU A 83 -4.02 5.73 -4.53
C LEU A 83 -3.10 6.38 -5.56
N ILE A 84 -2.72 7.63 -5.34
CA ILE A 84 -1.80 8.35 -6.23
C ILE A 84 -0.64 8.87 -5.39
N HIS A 85 0.59 8.58 -5.82
CA HIS A 85 1.81 9.22 -5.36
C HIS A 85 2.27 10.18 -6.46
N GLN A 86 2.30 11.49 -6.19
CA GLN A 86 2.65 12.48 -7.20
C GLN A 86 3.34 13.70 -6.60
N TRP A 87 4.07 14.44 -7.43
CA TRP A 87 4.64 15.70 -7.02
C TRP A 87 3.56 16.79 -7.02
N ASP A 88 3.38 17.48 -5.91
CA ASP A 88 2.51 18.65 -5.85
C ASP A 88 3.34 19.93 -6.05
N HIS A 89 3.09 20.63 -7.16
CA HIS A 89 3.83 21.84 -7.51
C HIS A 89 3.56 23.02 -6.58
N PHE A 90 2.41 23.05 -5.89
CA PHE A 90 2.05 24.15 -5.00
C PHE A 90 2.61 23.95 -3.60
N ALA A 91 2.52 22.73 -3.06
CA ALA A 91 3.11 22.36 -1.78
C ALA A 91 4.64 22.18 -1.88
N VAL A 92 5.17 21.98 -3.09
CA VAL A 92 6.58 21.70 -3.36
C VAL A 92 7.03 20.43 -2.59
N ASP A 93 6.17 19.42 -2.60
CA ASP A 93 6.39 18.15 -1.91
C ASP A 93 5.69 16.99 -2.62
N TYR A 94 6.08 15.76 -2.30
CA TYR A 94 5.37 14.56 -2.74
C TYR A 94 4.13 14.35 -1.87
N ILE A 95 2.98 14.20 -2.53
CA ILE A 95 1.72 13.90 -1.86
C ILE A 95 1.25 12.50 -2.20
N LEU A 96 0.65 11.85 -1.20
CA LEU A 96 -0.04 10.58 -1.37
C LEU A 96 -1.54 10.79 -1.19
N LEU A 97 -2.30 10.60 -2.27
CA LEU A 97 -3.74 10.82 -2.32
C LEU A 97 -4.48 9.49 -2.38
N LEU A 98 -5.07 9.08 -1.26
CA LEU A 98 -5.96 7.93 -1.16
C LEU A 98 -7.42 8.39 -1.35
N THR A 99 -8.10 7.84 -2.36
CA THR A 99 -9.50 8.16 -2.67
C THR A 99 -10.34 6.89 -2.62
N PHE A 100 -11.47 6.94 -1.92
CA PHE A 100 -12.44 5.84 -1.83
C PHE A 100 -13.88 6.39 -1.75
N PRO A 101 -14.89 5.60 -2.13
CA PRO A 101 -16.30 5.95 -1.93
C PRO A 101 -16.64 6.24 -0.47
N VAL A 102 -17.60 7.14 -0.23
CA VAL A 102 -18.02 7.57 1.10
C VAL A 102 -18.50 6.40 1.98
N ASP A 103 -19.19 5.45 1.36
CA ASP A 103 -19.79 4.24 1.93
C ASP A 103 -18.78 3.10 2.18
N THR A 104 -17.49 3.31 1.89
CA THR A 104 -16.45 2.32 2.18
C THR A 104 -16.36 2.06 3.70
N ASP A 105 -16.33 0.79 4.08
CA ASP A 105 -16.23 0.36 5.48
C ASP A 105 -14.99 0.95 6.18
N VAL A 106 -15.13 1.34 7.46
CA VAL A 106 -14.06 2.00 8.22
C VAL A 106 -12.84 1.10 8.40
N ARG A 107 -13.02 -0.22 8.51
CA ARG A 107 -11.91 -1.17 8.60
C ARG A 107 -11.14 -1.19 7.30
N LEU A 108 -11.83 -1.25 6.15
CA LEU A 108 -11.18 -1.18 4.86
C LEU A 108 -10.45 0.16 4.66
N LYS A 109 -11.06 1.30 5.02
CA LYS A 109 -10.38 2.61 5.00
C LYS A 109 -9.07 2.59 5.78
N SER A 110 -9.08 2.02 6.99
CA SER A 110 -7.88 1.92 7.82
C SER A 110 -6.81 0.98 7.21
N LEU A 111 -7.24 -0.11 6.57
CA LEU A 111 -6.33 -1.02 5.86
C LEU A 111 -5.70 -0.36 4.63
N LEU A 112 -6.48 0.41 3.86
CA LEU A 112 -5.96 1.16 2.71
C LEU A 112 -5.02 2.29 3.13
N LEU A 113 -5.23 2.89 4.31
CA LEU A 113 -4.25 3.80 4.92
C LEU A 113 -2.97 3.05 5.33
N GLY A 114 -3.10 1.83 5.86
CA GLY A 114 -1.94 0.95 6.07
C GLY A 114 -1.18 0.65 4.78
N ALA A 115 -1.89 0.31 3.70
CA ALA A 115 -1.30 0.09 2.37
C ALA A 115 -0.52 1.32 1.87
N SER A 116 -1.10 2.50 2.08
CA SER A 116 -0.51 3.80 1.75
C SER A 116 0.85 3.99 2.44
N PHE A 117 0.93 3.73 3.74
CA PHE A 117 2.21 3.78 4.48
C PHE A 117 3.21 2.74 4.00
N LEU A 118 2.76 1.51 3.70
CA LEU A 118 3.63 0.48 3.17
C LEU A 118 4.25 0.93 1.85
N ILE A 119 3.44 1.42 0.91
CA ILE A 119 3.90 1.90 -0.41
C ILE A 119 4.92 3.03 -0.28
N GLU A 120 4.65 4.04 0.55
CA GLU A 120 5.61 5.13 0.84
C GLU A 120 6.93 4.60 1.43
N TYR A 121 6.85 3.70 2.41
CA TYR A 121 8.04 3.07 2.99
C TYR A 121 8.88 2.35 1.92
N LEU A 122 8.23 1.65 0.98
CA LEU A 122 8.94 0.97 -0.11
C LEU A 122 9.61 1.95 -1.05
N TYR A 123 8.92 3.04 -1.39
CA TYR A 123 9.46 4.10 -2.23
C TYR A 123 10.73 4.71 -1.62
N PHE A 124 10.65 5.20 -0.38
CA PHE A 124 11.79 5.80 0.30
C PHE A 124 12.94 4.81 0.53
N HIS A 125 12.64 3.55 0.87
CA HIS A 125 13.66 2.51 1.04
C HIS A 125 14.45 2.27 -0.25
N ARG A 126 13.77 2.29 -1.40
CA ARG A 126 14.40 2.15 -2.71
C ARG A 126 15.23 3.39 -3.05
N ILE A 127 14.75 4.62 -2.79
CA ILE A 127 15.51 5.86 -3.03
C ILE A 127 16.83 5.82 -2.27
N ARG A 128 16.76 5.48 -0.98
CA ARG A 128 17.94 5.40 -0.11
C ARG A 128 18.97 4.37 -0.59
N ARG A 129 18.54 3.28 -1.23
CA ARG A 129 19.45 2.28 -1.83
C ARG A 129 20.07 2.76 -3.13
N ALA A 130 19.33 3.51 -3.96
CA ALA A 130 19.86 4.09 -5.20
C ALA A 130 20.92 5.16 -4.91
N SER A 131 20.70 6.01 -3.90
CA SER A 131 21.65 7.07 -3.50
C SER A 131 22.96 6.55 -2.87
N ARG A 132 23.03 5.27 -2.50
CA ARG A 132 24.23 4.65 -1.89
C ARG A 132 25.12 3.92 -2.90
N ARG A 133 24.77 3.96 -4.18
CA ARG A 133 25.58 3.46 -5.29
C ARG A 133 26.13 4.65 -6.07
#